data_AF-A0AAV6J3Q6-F1
#
_entry.id   AF-A0AAV6J3Q6-F1
#
_cell.length_a   1.000
_cell.length_b   1.000
_cell.length_c   1.000
_cell.angle_alpha   90.00
_cell.angle_beta   90.00
_cell.angle_gamma   90.00
#
_symmetry.space_group_name_H-M   'P 1'
#
loop_
_entity.id
_entity.type
_entity.pdbx_description
1 polymer ?
#
loop_
_entity_poly.entity_id
_entity_poly.type
_entity_poly.pdbx_seq_one_letter_code
_entity_poly.pdbx_strand_id
1 'polypeptide(L)'
;MVVGMKSSIMAIQNTQYPTVHNHSAARRSIAFTTPENYAARLSHLLRLKGWAPLWCPTVLVQTTPHTKSSLLLHLSPPNPNPNPNPNPNNKPSLESYSAIAFTSRNGISAFSEALEDAVEPPLLQYGDVFTISALGKDSELLNDAFIERICENRKRIRVLVPKISTPGGIVEELGFGGGRRVLCPVPVVVGLEEPLVVPNFLRELESNGWVAVRVDAYETRWAGRECAGEVVARALGGRGGGEGGLDAVVFTSSAEVEGMLKSLGEYGLDWGRVKGKWPELVVAAHGPVTAAGAERLGVGVDVVSERFASFEGVVDALALRWNKALEC
;
A
#
# COMPACT_ATOMS: atom_id res chain seq x y z
N MET A 1 -36.42 7.01 92.83
CA MET A 1 -36.65 6.02 91.75
C MET A 1 -36.75 6.78 90.44
N VAL A 2 -35.77 6.58 89.56
CA VAL A 2 -35.65 7.23 88.24
C VAL A 2 -35.74 6.12 87.20
N VAL A 3 -36.60 6.27 86.19
CA VAL A 3 -36.63 5.41 85.02
C VAL A 3 -36.55 6.29 83.78
N GLY A 4 -35.59 5.99 82.91
CA GLY A 4 -35.47 6.52 81.56
C GLY A 4 -35.08 5.40 80.60
N MET A 5 -35.45 5.53 79.33
CA MET A 5 -35.00 4.77 78.14
C MET A 5 -35.62 5.48 76.92
N LYS A 6 -34.92 6.28 76.10
CA LYS A 6 -33.89 6.02 75.06
C LYS A 6 -34.38 5.22 73.84
N SER A 7 -34.55 5.95 72.73
CA SER A 7 -34.77 5.50 71.35
C SER A 7 -33.58 4.77 70.75
N SER A 8 -33.84 3.81 69.84
CA SER A 8 -32.83 3.15 68.99
C SER A 8 -33.19 3.28 67.51
N ILE A 9 -32.20 3.64 66.71
CA ILE A 9 -32.21 3.81 65.25
C ILE A 9 -31.67 2.52 64.61
N MET A 10 -32.30 2.05 63.53
CA MET A 10 -31.92 0.86 62.77
C MET A 10 -30.59 1.04 62.02
N ALA A 11 -29.71 0.05 62.09
CA ALA A 11 -28.51 -0.08 61.27
C ALA A 11 -28.77 -1.03 60.10
N ILE A 12 -28.48 -0.57 58.88
CA ILE A 12 -28.52 -1.36 57.64
C ILE A 12 -27.18 -2.10 57.51
N GLN A 13 -27.24 -3.43 57.40
CA GLN A 13 -26.07 -4.29 57.19
C GLN A 13 -25.55 -4.15 55.75
N ASN A 14 -24.24 -3.91 55.63
CA ASN A 14 -23.51 -3.72 54.39
C ASN A 14 -22.98 -5.08 53.90
N THR A 15 -23.63 -5.68 52.90
CA THR A 15 -23.13 -6.88 52.20
C THR A 15 -22.01 -6.50 51.24
N GLN A 16 -20.77 -6.89 51.55
CA GLN A 16 -19.63 -6.83 50.65
C GLN A 16 -19.81 -7.82 49.50
N TYR A 17 -19.91 -7.30 48.27
CA TYR A 17 -19.74 -8.07 47.04
C TYR A 17 -18.25 -8.24 46.74
N PRO A 18 -17.81 -9.40 46.21
CA PRO A 18 -16.42 -9.59 45.82
C PRO A 18 -16.07 -8.65 44.67
N THR A 19 -15.05 -7.83 44.87
CA THR A 19 -14.44 -6.97 43.86
C THR A 19 -13.90 -7.84 42.74
N VAL A 20 -14.59 -7.83 41.59
CA VAL A 20 -14.03 -8.33 40.34
C VAL A 20 -12.83 -7.46 40.01
N HIS A 21 -11.63 -8.03 40.11
CA HIS A 21 -10.42 -7.43 39.57
C HIS A 21 -10.57 -7.32 38.05
N ASN A 22 -11.05 -6.17 37.59
CA ASN A 22 -11.09 -5.83 36.19
C ASN A 22 -9.64 -5.51 35.78
N HIS A 23 -8.89 -6.52 35.38
CA HIS A 23 -7.66 -6.29 34.62
C HIS A 23 -8.05 -5.51 33.36
N SER A 24 -7.82 -4.21 33.37
CA SER A 24 -7.76 -3.40 32.16
C SER A 24 -6.73 -4.05 31.25
N ALA A 25 -7.15 -4.90 30.31
CA ALA A 25 -6.27 -5.49 29.32
C ALA A 25 -5.61 -4.33 28.56
N ALA A 26 -4.29 -4.16 28.76
CA ALA A 26 -3.55 -3.10 28.12
C ALA A 26 -3.80 -3.13 26.61
N ARG A 27 -4.06 -1.95 26.04
CA ARG A 27 -4.42 -1.81 24.63
C ARG A 27 -3.22 -2.22 23.76
N ARG A 28 -3.34 -3.33 23.00
CA ARG A 28 -2.25 -3.80 22.11
C ARG A 28 -1.77 -2.69 21.18
N SER A 29 -0.46 -2.44 21.10
CA SER A 29 0.14 -1.44 20.23
C SER A 29 0.66 -2.06 18.94
N ILE A 30 0.16 -1.55 17.81
CA ILE A 30 0.41 -2.11 16.48
C ILE A 30 1.10 -1.06 15.63
N ALA A 31 2.36 -1.28 15.27
CA ALA A 31 3.03 -0.45 14.28
C ALA A 31 2.62 -0.87 12.87
N PHE A 32 2.53 0.08 11.95
CA PHE A 32 2.30 -0.22 10.54
C PHE A 32 2.98 0.82 9.65
N THR A 33 3.39 0.38 8.47
CA THR A 33 4.39 1.09 7.65
C THR A 33 3.88 1.74 6.38
N THR A 34 2.57 1.64 6.16
CA THR A 34 1.94 2.03 4.91
C THR A 34 2.18 3.50 4.56
N PRO A 35 2.24 3.87 3.27
CA PRO A 35 2.18 5.26 2.86
C PRO A 35 0.87 5.95 3.31
N GLU A 36 0.89 7.28 3.31
CA GLU A 36 -0.16 8.15 3.88
C GLU A 36 -1.57 7.87 3.34
N ASN A 37 -1.68 7.64 2.03
CA ASN A 37 -2.95 7.36 1.35
C ASN A 37 -3.67 6.10 1.86
N TYR A 38 -2.94 5.18 2.51
CA TYR A 38 -3.49 3.96 3.10
C TYR A 38 -3.61 4.02 4.62
N ALA A 39 -2.88 4.93 5.27
CA ALA A 39 -2.70 4.95 6.71
C ALA A 39 -4.00 5.16 7.49
N ALA A 40 -4.86 6.08 7.02
CA ALA A 40 -6.13 6.39 7.67
C ALA A 40 -7.05 5.14 7.75
N ARG A 41 -7.13 4.37 6.66
CA ARG A 41 -7.97 3.18 6.58
C ARG A 41 -7.48 2.07 7.50
N LEU A 42 -6.17 1.74 7.46
CA LEU A 42 -5.62 0.70 8.33
C LEU A 42 -5.69 1.11 9.81
N SER A 43 -5.35 2.37 10.14
CA SER A 43 -5.48 2.92 11.49
C SER A 43 -6.90 2.81 12.03
N HIS A 44 -7.90 3.12 11.21
CA HIS A 44 -9.31 2.96 11.59
C HIS A 44 -9.68 1.50 11.91
N LEU A 45 -9.29 0.56 11.06
CA LEU A 45 -9.56 -0.87 11.27
C LEU A 45 -8.90 -1.42 12.54
N LEU A 46 -7.65 -1.02 12.81
CA LEU A 46 -6.96 -1.38 14.05
C LEU A 46 -7.67 -0.82 15.29
N ARG A 47 -8.17 0.43 15.23
CA ARG A 47 -8.95 1.04 16.31
C ARG A 47 -10.28 0.32 16.55
N LEU A 48 -10.95 -0.16 15.50
CA LEU A 48 -12.19 -0.94 15.64
C LEU A 48 -11.99 -2.26 16.39
N LYS A 49 -10.80 -2.87 16.31
CA LYS A 49 -10.43 -4.04 17.13
C LYS A 49 -9.99 -3.67 18.56
N GLY A 50 -10.07 -2.38 18.91
CA GLY A 50 -9.63 -1.87 20.19
C GLY A 50 -8.11 -1.75 20.32
N TRP A 51 -7.32 -1.83 19.23
CA TRP A 51 -5.86 -1.74 19.31
C TRP A 51 -5.35 -0.31 19.11
N ALA A 52 -4.14 -0.01 19.57
CA ALA A 52 -3.48 1.29 19.50
C ALA A 52 -2.54 1.36 18.27
N PRO A 53 -3.00 1.97 17.16
CA PRO A 53 -2.17 2.09 15.96
C PRO A 53 -1.01 3.07 16.16
N LEU A 54 0.18 2.67 15.73
CA LEU A 54 1.38 3.48 15.62
C LEU A 54 1.77 3.55 14.13
N TRP A 55 1.59 4.72 13.52
CA TRP A 55 1.93 4.88 12.11
C TRP A 55 3.41 5.22 11.95
N CYS A 56 4.13 4.41 11.17
CA CYS A 56 5.56 4.55 10.92
C CYS A 56 5.80 4.53 9.40
N PRO A 57 5.46 5.61 8.65
CA PRO A 57 5.56 5.59 7.19
C PRO A 57 7.00 5.43 6.74
N THR A 58 7.36 4.26 6.22
CA THR A 58 8.73 3.93 5.80
C THR A 58 9.00 4.31 4.35
N VAL A 59 7.93 4.49 3.57
CA VAL A 59 7.97 4.92 2.19
C VAL A 59 7.08 6.13 1.97
N LEU A 60 7.52 7.03 1.10
CA LEU A 60 6.72 8.13 0.58
C LEU A 60 6.44 7.87 -0.89
N VAL A 61 5.23 8.25 -1.33
CA VAL A 61 4.83 8.18 -2.72
C VAL A 61 4.42 9.55 -3.18
N GLN A 62 5.00 10.02 -4.29
CA GLN A 62 4.75 11.36 -4.81
C GLN A 62 4.99 11.42 -6.31
N THR A 63 4.32 12.34 -6.99
CA THR A 63 4.73 12.84 -8.29
C THR A 63 5.79 13.91 -8.12
N THR A 64 6.71 14.01 -9.07
CA THR A 64 7.71 15.09 -9.12
C THR A 64 7.68 15.75 -10.50
N PRO A 65 8.23 16.98 -10.66
CA PRO A 65 8.32 17.61 -11.97
C PRO A 65 8.97 16.71 -13.03
N HIS A 66 9.94 15.88 -12.63
CA HIS A 66 10.60 14.93 -13.51
C HIS A 66 9.67 13.78 -13.94
N THR A 67 8.96 13.16 -13.00
CA THR A 67 8.05 12.05 -13.35
C THR A 67 6.83 12.55 -14.14
N LYS A 68 6.31 13.74 -13.82
CA LYS A 68 5.26 14.40 -14.60
C LYS A 68 5.72 14.70 -16.02
N SER A 69 6.94 15.24 -16.18
CA SER A 69 7.53 15.49 -17.51
C SER A 69 7.69 14.19 -18.30
N SER A 70 8.09 13.10 -17.64
CA SER A 70 8.24 11.78 -18.27
C SER A 70 6.91 11.27 -18.84
N LEU A 71 5.79 11.48 -18.13
CA LEU A 71 4.45 11.18 -18.63
C LEU A 71 4.06 12.09 -19.80
N LEU A 72 4.26 13.40 -19.67
CA LEU A 72 3.88 14.39 -20.70
C LEU A 72 4.56 14.15 -22.06
N LEU A 73 5.74 13.53 -22.08
CA LEU A 73 6.39 13.12 -23.33
C LEU A 73 5.53 12.18 -24.18
N HIS A 74 4.66 11.39 -23.54
CA HIS A 74 3.76 10.43 -24.19
C HIS A 74 2.35 10.97 -24.43
N LEU A 75 2.01 12.11 -23.82
CA LEU A 75 0.69 12.74 -23.87
C LEU A 75 0.66 13.96 -24.80
N SER A 76 1.71 14.15 -25.59
CA SER A 76 1.74 15.22 -26.58
C SER A 76 0.59 15.04 -27.59
N PRO A 77 -0.06 16.13 -28.05
CA PRO A 77 -1.19 16.06 -28.96
C PRO A 77 -0.85 15.21 -30.20
N PRO A 78 -1.81 14.39 -30.67
CA PRO A 78 -1.60 13.60 -31.87
C PRO A 78 -1.35 14.51 -33.08
N ASN A 79 -0.35 14.18 -33.92
CA ASN A 79 -0.13 14.91 -35.17
C ASN A 79 -1.22 14.49 -36.18
N PRO A 80 -2.12 15.39 -36.62
CA PRO A 80 -3.22 15.04 -37.52
C PRO A 80 -2.76 14.65 -38.94
N ASN A 81 -1.51 14.95 -39.31
CA ASN A 81 -0.89 14.51 -40.57
C ASN A 81 0.33 13.63 -40.28
N PRO A 82 0.17 12.31 -40.09
CA PRO A 82 1.29 11.41 -39.87
C PRO A 82 2.18 11.40 -41.12
N ASN A 83 3.42 11.88 -40.98
CA ASN A 83 4.40 11.81 -42.05
C ASN A 83 4.69 10.32 -42.34
N PRO A 84 4.56 9.83 -43.58
CA PRO A 84 4.85 8.42 -43.93
C PRO A 84 6.31 8.02 -43.64
N ASN A 85 7.22 9.00 -43.50
CA ASN A 85 8.55 8.81 -42.92
C ASN A 85 8.62 9.54 -41.56
N PRO A 86 8.30 8.86 -40.44
CA PRO A 86 8.37 9.48 -39.13
C PRO A 86 9.82 9.85 -38.81
N ASN A 87 10.05 11.11 -38.42
CA ASN A 87 11.33 11.53 -37.88
C ASN A 87 11.54 10.78 -36.55
N PRO A 88 12.67 10.09 -36.32
CA PRO A 88 12.96 9.43 -35.04
C PRO A 88 12.97 10.40 -33.85
N ASN A 89 13.06 11.71 -34.10
CA ASN A 89 12.95 12.76 -33.07
C ASN A 89 11.50 13.22 -32.79
N ASN A 90 10.48 12.67 -33.43
CA ASN A 90 9.09 12.96 -33.08
C ASN A 90 8.78 12.39 -31.70
N LYS A 91 8.23 13.23 -30.82
CA LYS A 91 7.78 12.80 -29.49
C LYS A 91 6.75 11.68 -29.64
N PRO A 92 6.86 10.57 -28.88
CA PRO A 92 5.88 9.51 -28.92
C PRO A 92 4.52 10.06 -28.49
N SER A 93 3.49 9.90 -29.31
CA SER A 93 2.11 10.19 -28.92
C SER A 93 1.44 8.92 -28.36
N LEU A 94 0.35 9.09 -27.62
CA LEU A 94 -0.44 7.99 -27.11
C LEU A 94 -0.98 7.09 -28.25
N GLU A 95 -1.14 7.64 -29.46
CA GLU A 95 -1.47 6.91 -30.70
C GLU A 95 -0.47 5.80 -31.06
N SER A 96 0.77 5.88 -30.58
CA SER A 96 1.79 4.86 -30.83
C SER A 96 1.66 3.62 -29.94
N TYR A 97 0.66 3.58 -29.07
CA TYR A 97 0.38 2.49 -28.14
C TYR A 97 -0.98 1.88 -28.44
N SER A 98 -1.14 0.59 -28.14
CA SER A 98 -2.45 -0.08 -28.20
C SER A 98 -3.08 -0.23 -26.83
N ALA A 99 -2.29 -0.03 -25.76
CA ALA A 99 -2.78 -0.11 -24.40
C ALA A 99 -1.97 0.74 -23.40
N ILE A 100 -2.62 1.06 -22.28
CA ILE A 100 -1.98 1.47 -21.03
C ILE A 100 -2.28 0.40 -19.98
N ALA A 101 -1.27 0.03 -19.20
CA ALA A 101 -1.41 -0.92 -18.11
C ALA A 101 -0.95 -0.34 -16.78
N PHE A 102 -1.92 -0.07 -15.91
CA PHE A 102 -1.69 0.43 -14.56
C PHE A 102 -1.63 -0.72 -13.56
N THR A 103 -0.50 -0.87 -12.89
CA THR A 103 -0.31 -1.87 -11.82
C THR A 103 -0.53 -1.28 -10.42
N SER A 104 -0.93 -0.01 -10.31
CA SER A 104 -1.20 0.64 -9.03
C SER A 104 -2.13 1.85 -9.19
N ARG A 105 -2.89 2.15 -8.12
CA ARG A 105 -3.63 3.41 -7.96
C ARG A 105 -2.76 4.65 -8.20
N ASN A 106 -1.53 4.65 -7.68
CA ASN A 106 -0.62 5.78 -7.78
C ASN A 106 -0.19 6.05 -9.23
N GLY A 107 -0.05 5.00 -10.06
CA GLY A 107 0.18 5.14 -11.50
C GLY A 107 -0.99 5.83 -12.20
N ILE A 108 -2.24 5.46 -11.85
CA ILE A 108 -3.45 6.09 -12.42
C ILE A 108 -3.53 7.56 -12.00
N SER A 109 -3.33 7.85 -10.70
CA SER A 109 -3.37 9.22 -10.18
C SER A 109 -2.29 10.11 -10.79
N ALA A 110 -1.06 9.62 -10.91
CA ALA A 110 0.03 10.37 -11.54
C ALA A 110 -0.24 10.65 -13.02
N PHE A 111 -0.78 9.66 -13.74
CA PHE A 111 -1.19 9.83 -15.13
C PHE A 111 -2.33 10.84 -15.26
N SER A 112 -3.32 10.79 -14.37
CA SER A 112 -4.41 11.77 -14.32
C SER A 112 -3.91 13.19 -14.03
N GLU A 113 -2.95 13.35 -13.13
CA GLU A 113 -2.32 14.65 -12.85
C GLU A 113 -1.55 15.18 -14.07
N ALA A 114 -0.89 14.30 -14.83
CA ALA A 114 -0.24 14.70 -16.08
C ALA A 114 -1.25 15.09 -17.16
N LEU A 115 -2.41 14.43 -17.24
CA LEU A 115 -3.51 14.81 -18.14
C LEU A 115 -4.11 16.18 -17.80
N GLU A 116 -3.95 16.70 -16.57
CA GLU A 116 -4.42 18.05 -16.22
C GLU A 116 -3.68 19.15 -16.97
N ASP A 117 -2.44 18.89 -17.38
CA ASP A 117 -1.63 19.83 -18.15
C ASP A 117 -1.82 19.64 -19.67
N ALA A 118 -2.57 18.61 -20.11
CA ALA A 118 -2.86 18.38 -21.51
C ALA A 118 -3.99 19.33 -21.97
N VAL A 119 -3.73 20.09 -23.04
CA VAL A 119 -4.70 21.05 -23.60
C VAL A 119 -5.81 20.35 -24.38
N GLU A 120 -5.48 19.24 -25.03
CA GLU A 120 -6.39 18.43 -25.84
C GLU A 120 -6.25 16.94 -25.47
N PRO A 121 -7.29 16.12 -25.68
CA PRO A 121 -7.19 14.68 -25.48
C PRO A 121 -6.02 14.07 -26.28
N PRO A 122 -5.12 13.31 -25.62
CA PRO A 122 -3.91 12.76 -26.25
C PRO A 122 -4.18 11.64 -27.25
N LEU A 123 -5.43 11.16 -27.36
CA LEU A 123 -5.86 10.14 -28.29
C LEU A 123 -6.99 10.68 -29.19
N LEU A 124 -6.84 10.50 -30.51
CA LEU A 124 -7.82 10.87 -31.53
C LEU A 124 -9.16 10.16 -31.30
N GLN A 125 -10.26 10.77 -31.76
CA GLN A 125 -11.59 10.17 -31.67
C GLN A 125 -11.82 8.96 -32.61
N TYR A 126 -10.91 8.72 -33.57
CA TYR A 126 -10.98 7.65 -34.56
C TYR A 126 -9.73 6.77 -34.51
N GLY A 127 -9.87 5.50 -34.89
CA GLY A 127 -8.79 4.52 -34.89
C GLY A 127 -9.19 3.23 -34.19
N ASP A 128 -8.22 2.34 -34.00
CA ASP A 128 -8.43 1.06 -33.33
C ASP A 128 -8.80 1.24 -31.85
N VAL A 129 -9.41 0.19 -31.28
CA VAL A 129 -9.75 0.13 -29.86
C VAL A 129 -8.48 0.20 -29.02
N PHE A 130 -8.42 1.20 -28.14
CA PHE A 130 -7.34 1.43 -27.20
C PHE A 130 -7.72 0.87 -25.83
N THR A 131 -6.86 0.02 -25.25
CA THR A 131 -7.16 -0.66 -23.98
C THR A 131 -6.53 0.06 -22.80
N ILE A 132 -7.28 0.33 -21.74
CA ILE A 132 -6.76 0.84 -20.48
C ILE A 132 -7.05 -0.18 -19.41
N SER A 133 -6.01 -0.65 -18.71
CA SER A 133 -6.15 -1.68 -17.69
C SER A 133 -5.72 -1.21 -16.31
N ALA A 134 -6.43 -1.69 -15.28
CA ALA A 134 -6.13 -1.43 -13.87
C ALA A 134 -6.52 -2.64 -13.01
N LEU A 135 -5.89 -2.76 -11.83
CA LEU A 135 -6.11 -3.87 -10.92
C LEU A 135 -7.34 -3.65 -10.03
N GLY A 136 -8.29 -4.59 -10.04
CA GLY A 136 -9.35 -4.70 -9.05
C GLY A 136 -10.01 -3.35 -8.72
N LYS A 137 -9.99 -2.95 -7.44
CA LYS A 137 -10.60 -1.68 -6.98
C LYS A 137 -9.93 -0.42 -7.54
N ASP A 138 -8.70 -0.50 -8.03
CA ASP A 138 -8.04 0.67 -8.61
C ASP A 138 -8.67 1.08 -9.95
N SER A 139 -9.39 0.16 -10.61
CA SER A 139 -10.16 0.49 -11.81
C SER A 139 -11.29 1.50 -11.56
N GLU A 140 -11.71 1.72 -10.31
CA GLU A 140 -12.68 2.76 -9.95
C GLU A 140 -12.19 4.17 -10.33
N LEU A 141 -10.87 4.37 -10.44
CA LEU A 141 -10.29 5.63 -10.92
C LEU A 141 -10.39 5.81 -12.44
N LEU A 142 -10.65 4.73 -13.20
CA LEU A 142 -10.85 4.76 -14.65
C LEU A 142 -12.32 5.09 -15.01
N ASN A 143 -12.89 6.10 -14.36
CA ASN A 143 -14.27 6.55 -14.56
C ASN A 143 -14.43 7.36 -15.86
N ASP A 144 -15.66 7.69 -16.24
CA ASP A 144 -15.93 8.37 -17.51
C ASP A 144 -15.18 9.71 -17.65
N ALA A 145 -15.03 10.48 -16.57
CA ALA A 145 -14.25 11.72 -16.59
C ALA A 145 -12.76 11.48 -16.90
N PHE A 146 -12.17 10.41 -16.37
CA PHE A 146 -10.80 10.01 -16.73
C PHE A 146 -10.71 9.61 -18.21
N ILE A 147 -11.69 8.86 -18.71
CA ILE A 147 -11.71 8.35 -20.09
C ILE A 147 -11.89 9.48 -21.10
N GLU A 148 -12.79 10.43 -20.84
CA GLU A 148 -13.06 11.59 -21.69
C GLU A 148 -11.83 12.50 -21.83
N ARG A 149 -10.98 12.58 -20.80
CA ARG A 149 -9.70 13.32 -20.88
C ARG A 149 -8.67 12.64 -21.77
N ILE A 150 -8.80 11.34 -22.01
CA ILE A 150 -7.90 10.59 -22.89
C ILE A 150 -8.39 10.64 -24.33
N CYS A 151 -9.69 10.45 -24.55
CA CYS A 151 -10.30 10.37 -25.89
C CYS A 151 -11.76 10.82 -25.85
N GLU A 152 -12.15 11.72 -26.75
CA GLU A 152 -13.54 12.19 -26.86
C GLU A 152 -14.52 11.05 -27.22
N ASN A 153 -14.07 10.05 -27.98
CA ASN A 153 -14.89 8.92 -28.37
C ASN A 153 -14.74 7.75 -27.40
N ARG A 154 -15.64 7.69 -26.41
CA ARG A 154 -15.71 6.62 -25.40
C ARG A 154 -15.72 5.20 -25.99
N LYS A 155 -16.27 5.01 -27.20
CA LYS A 155 -16.32 3.69 -27.86
C LYS A 155 -14.96 3.19 -28.32
N ARG A 156 -13.97 4.08 -28.49
CA ARG A 156 -12.59 3.73 -28.79
C ARG A 156 -11.88 3.14 -27.58
N ILE A 157 -12.35 3.40 -26.35
CA ILE A 157 -11.67 2.99 -25.14
C ILE A 157 -12.30 1.72 -24.54
N ARG A 158 -11.49 0.67 -24.41
CA ARG A 158 -11.85 -0.54 -23.66
C ARG A 158 -11.19 -0.49 -22.29
N VAL A 159 -11.98 -0.50 -21.22
CA VAL A 159 -11.47 -0.67 -19.85
C VAL A 159 -11.37 -2.16 -19.57
N LEU A 160 -10.19 -2.61 -19.12
CA LEU A 160 -9.89 -4.00 -18.78
C LEU A 160 -9.56 -4.11 -17.29
N VAL A 161 -10.26 -5.00 -16.59
CA VAL A 161 -10.02 -5.28 -15.17
C VAL A 161 -9.86 -6.78 -15.02
N PRO A 162 -8.68 -7.28 -14.62
CA PRO A 162 -8.42 -8.70 -14.63
C PRO A 162 -9.18 -9.41 -13.51
N LYS A 163 -9.67 -10.62 -13.81
CA LYS A 163 -10.35 -11.52 -12.86
C LYS A 163 -9.50 -11.77 -11.61
N ILE A 164 -8.19 -11.99 -11.82
CA ILE A 164 -7.20 -12.06 -10.76
C ILE A 164 -6.50 -10.70 -10.75
N SER A 165 -6.70 -9.92 -9.69
CA SER A 165 -6.17 -8.55 -9.57
C SER A 165 -4.66 -8.53 -9.28
N THR A 166 -3.86 -9.06 -10.20
CA THR A 166 -2.40 -9.07 -10.19
C THR A 166 -1.85 -8.52 -11.51
N PRO A 167 -0.59 -8.03 -11.54
CA PRO A 167 0.04 -7.63 -12.80
C PRO A 167 0.03 -8.74 -13.86
N GLY A 168 0.30 -10.00 -13.48
CA GLY A 168 0.21 -11.13 -14.39
C GLY A 168 -1.21 -11.38 -14.92
N GLY A 169 -2.25 -11.12 -14.11
CA GLY A 169 -3.64 -11.16 -14.58
C GLY A 169 -3.94 -10.13 -15.66
N ILE A 170 -3.34 -8.93 -15.59
CA ILE A 170 -3.40 -7.95 -16.69
C ILE A 170 -2.76 -8.53 -17.95
N VAL A 171 -1.57 -9.13 -17.84
CA VAL A 171 -0.85 -9.71 -18.99
C VAL A 171 -1.64 -10.83 -19.65
N GLU A 172 -2.23 -11.71 -18.86
CA GLU A 172 -3.07 -12.82 -19.33
C GLU A 172 -4.27 -12.29 -20.12
N GLU A 173 -5.01 -11.32 -19.57
CA GLU A 173 -6.22 -10.80 -20.21
C GLU A 173 -5.98 -9.81 -21.35
N LEU A 174 -4.83 -9.11 -21.37
CA LEU A 174 -4.40 -8.35 -22.55
C LEU A 174 -4.14 -9.27 -23.75
N GLY A 175 -3.74 -10.52 -23.49
CA GLY A 175 -3.45 -11.52 -24.51
C GLY A 175 -2.19 -11.21 -25.32
N PHE A 176 -2.05 -11.85 -26.48
CA PHE A 176 -0.87 -11.72 -27.33
C PHE A 176 -0.71 -10.31 -27.91
N GLY A 177 0.48 -9.73 -27.72
CA GLY A 177 0.80 -8.36 -28.16
C GLY A 177 1.05 -8.22 -29.65
N GLY A 178 1.69 -9.20 -30.29
CA GLY A 178 2.03 -9.15 -31.71
C GLY A 178 2.94 -7.98 -32.10
N GLY A 179 3.86 -7.58 -31.21
CA GLY A 179 4.76 -6.45 -31.38
C GLY A 179 4.13 -5.09 -31.08
N ARG A 180 2.84 -5.05 -30.70
CA ARG A 180 2.18 -3.80 -30.28
C ARG A 180 2.79 -3.28 -28.99
N ARG A 181 2.73 -1.96 -28.82
CA ARG A 181 3.31 -1.27 -27.66
C ARG A 181 2.27 -1.08 -26.57
N VAL A 182 2.69 -1.27 -25.32
CA VAL A 182 1.90 -0.99 -24.12
C VAL A 182 2.66 0.01 -23.25
N LEU A 183 1.98 1.08 -22.85
CA LEU A 183 2.54 2.07 -21.93
C LEU A 183 2.35 1.58 -20.50
N CYS A 184 3.41 1.60 -19.71
CA CYS A 184 3.41 1.13 -18.33
C CYS A 184 3.85 2.26 -17.38
N PRO A 185 2.91 3.09 -16.90
CA PRO A 185 3.16 4.07 -15.84
C PRO A 185 3.45 3.36 -14.51
N VAL A 186 4.71 3.36 -14.09
CA VAL A 186 5.21 2.61 -12.93
C VAL A 186 6.10 3.50 -12.04
N PRO A 187 6.39 3.10 -10.78
CA PRO A 187 7.26 3.92 -9.93
C PRO A 187 8.70 3.90 -10.39
N VAL A 188 9.41 5.01 -10.25
CA VAL A 188 10.86 4.97 -10.00
C VAL A 188 11.11 4.78 -8.50
N VAL A 189 12.04 3.90 -8.14
CA VAL A 189 12.36 3.61 -6.74
C VAL A 189 13.61 4.37 -6.31
N VAL A 190 13.52 5.15 -5.23
CA VAL A 190 14.59 6.04 -4.78
C VAL A 190 15.02 5.71 -3.35
N GLY A 191 16.30 5.34 -3.21
CA GLY A 191 16.90 5.04 -1.91
C GLY A 191 16.47 3.70 -1.29
N LEU A 192 15.86 2.83 -2.09
CA LEU A 192 15.47 1.44 -1.78
C LEU A 192 15.76 0.56 -3.00
N GLU A 193 15.72 -0.75 -2.84
CA GLU A 193 15.76 -1.71 -3.94
C GLU A 193 14.40 -1.79 -4.65
N GLU A 194 14.40 -1.84 -5.99
CA GLU A 194 13.14 -2.00 -6.74
C GLU A 194 12.57 -3.40 -6.53
N PRO A 195 11.34 -3.55 -6.01
CA PRO A 195 10.71 -4.86 -5.89
C PRO A 195 10.50 -5.51 -7.26
N LEU A 196 10.66 -6.83 -7.35
CA LEU A 196 10.51 -7.60 -8.60
C LEU A 196 9.13 -7.53 -9.26
N VAL A 197 8.13 -6.89 -8.63
CA VAL A 197 6.77 -6.76 -9.16
C VAL A 197 6.77 -6.08 -10.53
N VAL A 198 7.40 -4.92 -10.67
CA VAL A 198 7.44 -4.18 -11.94
C VAL A 198 8.36 -4.87 -12.96
N PRO A 199 9.61 -5.26 -12.62
CA PRO A 199 10.46 -6.02 -13.53
C PRO A 199 9.82 -7.30 -14.07
N ASN A 200 9.12 -8.07 -13.23
CA ASN A 200 8.43 -9.29 -13.69
C ASN A 200 7.25 -8.95 -14.59
N PHE A 201 6.45 -7.94 -14.24
CA PHE A 201 5.33 -7.49 -15.06
C PHE A 201 5.76 -7.10 -16.49
N LEU A 202 6.84 -6.30 -16.61
CA LEU A 202 7.38 -5.91 -17.92
C LEU A 202 7.89 -7.13 -18.70
N ARG A 203 8.61 -8.05 -18.03
CA ARG A 203 9.11 -9.29 -18.65
C ARG A 203 7.97 -10.21 -19.12
N GLU A 204 6.89 -10.30 -18.35
CA GLU A 204 5.71 -11.09 -18.70
C GLU A 204 5.01 -10.50 -19.94
N LEU A 205 4.85 -9.18 -20.02
CA LEU A 205 4.35 -8.50 -21.22
C LEU A 205 5.20 -8.81 -22.45
N GLU A 206 6.52 -8.68 -22.34
CA GLU A 206 7.48 -8.98 -23.42
C GLU A 206 7.42 -10.43 -23.86
N SER A 207 7.35 -11.35 -22.90
CA SER A 207 7.20 -12.79 -23.16
C SER A 207 5.88 -13.12 -23.87
N ASN A 208 4.83 -12.29 -23.66
CA ASN A 208 3.55 -12.37 -24.37
C ASN A 208 3.50 -11.55 -25.67
N GLY A 209 4.66 -11.13 -26.19
CA GLY A 209 4.79 -10.48 -27.49
C GLY A 209 4.42 -9.00 -27.50
N TRP A 210 4.34 -8.34 -26.35
CA TRP A 210 4.20 -6.88 -26.28
C TRP A 210 5.57 -6.19 -26.28
N VAL A 211 5.62 -4.97 -26.78
CA VAL A 211 6.73 -4.04 -26.50
C VAL A 211 6.33 -3.20 -25.29
N ALA A 212 6.83 -3.59 -24.11
CA ALA A 212 6.53 -2.92 -22.86
C ALA A 212 7.33 -1.61 -22.76
N VAL A 213 6.64 -0.47 -22.62
CA VAL A 213 7.28 0.84 -22.49
C VAL A 213 7.07 1.36 -21.08
N ARG A 214 8.10 1.18 -20.26
CA ARG A 214 8.19 1.76 -18.92
C ARG A 214 8.16 3.28 -18.98
N VAL A 215 7.34 3.90 -18.13
CA VAL A 215 7.41 5.34 -17.84
C VAL A 215 7.43 5.53 -16.34
N ASP A 216 8.44 6.24 -15.86
CA ASP A 216 8.57 6.61 -14.45
C ASP A 216 7.53 7.68 -14.12
N ALA A 217 6.37 7.23 -13.67
CA ALA A 217 5.18 8.06 -13.49
C ALA A 217 5.15 8.77 -12.13
N TYR A 218 5.73 8.14 -11.13
CA TYR A 218 5.79 8.64 -9.76
C TYR A 218 7.02 8.06 -9.05
N GLU A 219 7.39 8.63 -7.90
CA GLU A 219 8.47 8.11 -7.06
C GLU A 219 7.90 7.28 -5.92
N THR A 220 8.52 6.13 -5.66
CA THR A 220 8.44 5.45 -4.36
C THR A 220 9.79 5.61 -3.69
N ARG A 221 9.85 6.37 -2.60
CA ARG A 221 11.11 6.71 -1.94
C ARG A 221 11.12 6.29 -0.49
N TRP A 222 12.30 6.01 0.03
CA TRP A 222 12.47 5.88 1.48
C TRP A 222 12.08 7.17 2.18
N ALA A 223 11.29 7.06 3.25
CA ALA A 223 10.83 8.20 4.05
C ALA A 223 11.94 8.83 4.90
N GLY A 224 13.07 8.14 5.05
CA GLY A 224 14.22 8.61 5.80
C GLY A 224 14.34 7.99 7.19
N ARG A 225 15.41 8.38 7.89
CA ARG A 225 15.80 7.82 9.19
C ARG A 225 14.68 7.86 10.23
N GLU A 226 13.90 8.93 10.30
CA GLU A 226 12.96 9.11 11.41
C GLU A 226 11.72 8.20 11.35
N CYS A 227 11.50 7.43 10.27
CA CYS A 227 10.33 6.57 10.15
C CYS A 227 10.23 5.45 11.20
N ALA A 228 11.36 4.97 11.73
CA ALA A 228 11.38 4.03 12.86
C ALA A 228 11.57 4.72 14.23
N GLY A 229 11.62 6.06 14.30
CA GLY A 229 12.02 6.79 15.52
C GLY A 229 11.24 6.38 16.77
N GLU A 230 9.93 6.23 16.68
CA GLU A 230 9.07 5.76 17.78
C GLU A 230 9.33 4.29 18.16
N VAL A 231 9.54 3.43 17.17
CA VAL A 231 9.90 2.02 17.40
C VAL A 231 11.24 1.94 18.13
N VAL A 232 12.22 2.75 17.71
CA VAL A 232 13.54 2.85 18.34
C VAL A 232 13.45 3.41 19.75
N ALA A 233 12.69 4.49 19.97
CA ALA A 233 12.51 5.09 21.28
C ALA A 233 11.94 4.08 22.29
N ARG A 234 10.94 3.28 21.88
CA ARG A 234 10.38 2.21 22.71
C ARG A 234 11.35 1.05 22.91
N ALA A 235 12.12 0.69 21.89
CA ALA A 235 13.10 -0.40 21.99
C ALA A 235 14.25 -0.04 22.97
N LEU A 236 14.73 1.20 22.93
CA LEU A 236 15.86 1.68 23.74
C LEU A 236 15.45 2.18 25.14
N GLY A 237 14.25 2.73 25.30
CA GLY A 237 13.83 3.42 26.53
C GLY A 237 13.48 2.53 27.74
N GLY A 238 13.41 1.19 27.59
CA GLY A 238 12.89 0.31 28.64
C GLY A 238 13.94 -0.33 29.55
N ARG A 239 14.42 0.38 30.58
CA ARG A 239 15.01 -0.21 31.82
C ARG A 239 14.14 -0.03 33.07
N GLY A 240 12.98 0.64 32.96
CA GLY A 240 11.94 0.68 34.00
C GLY A 240 10.60 0.39 33.34
N GLY A 241 9.80 -0.48 33.93
CA GLY A 241 8.55 -1.00 33.35
C GLY A 241 7.45 0.05 33.21
N GLY A 242 7.57 0.92 32.22
CA GLY A 242 6.49 1.75 31.72
C GLY A 242 5.74 1.01 30.60
N GLU A 243 4.41 1.01 30.69
CA GLU A 243 3.51 0.52 29.65
C GLU A 243 3.87 1.14 28.29
N GLY A 244 4.38 0.34 27.35
CA GLY A 244 4.83 0.88 26.05
C GLY A 244 5.49 -0.14 25.11
N GLY A 245 5.15 -1.42 25.24
CA GLY A 245 5.63 -2.46 24.32
C GLY A 245 5.04 -2.31 22.91
N LEU A 246 5.60 -3.09 21.98
CA LEU A 246 5.03 -3.25 20.65
C LEU A 246 4.56 -4.70 20.50
N ASP A 247 3.29 -4.89 20.17
CA ASP A 247 2.66 -6.21 20.07
C ASP A 247 2.71 -6.75 18.64
N ALA A 248 2.65 -5.87 17.64
CA ALA A 248 2.85 -6.27 16.24
C ALA A 248 3.41 -5.15 15.35
N VAL A 249 3.98 -5.57 14.22
CA VAL A 249 4.30 -4.74 13.05
C VAL A 249 3.54 -5.28 11.84
N VAL A 250 2.87 -4.39 11.11
CA VAL A 250 2.17 -4.71 9.85
C VAL A 250 2.91 -4.09 8.67
N PHE A 251 3.32 -4.93 7.72
CA PHE A 251 3.90 -4.51 6.45
C PHE A 251 2.92 -4.75 5.30
N THR A 252 2.73 -3.75 4.44
CA THR A 252 1.87 -3.90 3.25
C THR A 252 2.63 -4.10 1.95
N SER A 253 3.93 -3.80 1.92
CA SER A 253 4.80 -4.04 0.78
C SER A 253 6.24 -4.35 1.21
N SER A 254 7.04 -4.98 0.34
CA SER A 254 8.45 -5.28 0.65
C SER A 254 9.32 -4.02 0.75
N ALA A 255 8.99 -2.96 -0.01
CA ALA A 255 9.68 -1.68 0.09
C ALA A 255 9.50 -1.04 1.48
N GLU A 256 8.35 -1.27 2.12
CA GLU A 256 8.15 -0.83 3.50
C GLU A 256 9.03 -1.58 4.50
N VAL A 257 9.21 -2.89 4.31
CA VAL A 257 10.10 -3.69 5.15
C VAL A 257 11.53 -3.17 5.04
N GLU A 258 12.02 -2.99 3.81
CA GLU A 258 13.35 -2.45 3.58
C GLU A 258 13.52 -1.05 4.18
N GLY A 259 12.52 -0.17 4.00
CA GLY A 259 12.53 1.17 4.58
C GLY A 259 12.60 1.18 6.12
N MET A 260 11.88 0.26 6.78
CA MET A 260 11.98 0.06 8.23
C MET A 260 13.38 -0.40 8.64
N LEU A 261 13.90 -1.43 7.97
CA LEU A 261 15.23 -2.00 8.28
C LEU A 261 16.35 -0.98 8.10
N LYS A 262 16.29 -0.21 7.01
CA LYS A 262 17.24 0.86 6.75
C LYS A 262 17.20 1.93 7.84
N SER A 263 16.00 2.34 8.26
CA SER A 263 15.82 3.29 9.35
C SER A 263 16.33 2.76 10.69
N LEU A 264 16.04 1.51 11.04
CA LEU A 264 16.62 0.87 12.23
C LEU A 264 18.16 0.86 12.19
N GLY A 265 18.74 0.55 11.02
CA GLY A 265 20.19 0.56 10.80
C GLY A 265 20.84 1.92 11.06
N GLU A 266 20.18 3.02 10.68
CA GLU A 266 20.62 4.40 10.95
C GLU A 266 20.59 4.77 12.45
N TYR A 267 19.91 3.97 13.29
CA TYR A 267 19.96 4.06 14.75
C TYR A 267 20.87 2.98 15.38
N GLY A 268 21.61 2.22 14.58
CA GLY A 268 22.47 1.13 15.07
C GLY A 268 21.70 -0.07 15.62
N LEU A 269 20.45 -0.23 15.18
CA LEU A 269 19.59 -1.37 15.49
C LEU A 269 19.42 -2.27 14.26
N ASP A 270 19.39 -3.57 14.49
CA ASP A 270 18.97 -4.56 13.51
C ASP A 270 17.64 -5.18 13.95
N TRP A 271 17.00 -5.91 13.03
CA TRP A 271 15.73 -6.58 13.32
C TRP A 271 15.83 -7.61 14.45
N GLY A 272 16.97 -8.29 14.57
CA GLY A 272 17.23 -9.25 15.64
C GLY A 272 17.21 -8.61 17.03
N ARG A 273 17.76 -7.40 17.18
CA ARG A 273 17.69 -6.61 18.41
C ARG A 273 16.27 -6.17 18.73
N VAL A 274 15.48 -5.79 17.72
CA VAL A 274 14.05 -5.47 17.88
C VAL A 274 13.30 -6.69 18.40
N LYS A 275 13.46 -7.86 17.76
CA LYS A 275 12.84 -9.12 18.22
C LYS A 275 13.37 -9.60 19.57
N GLY A 276 14.65 -9.38 19.88
CA GLY A 276 15.20 -9.70 21.21
C GLY A 276 14.60 -8.84 22.33
N LYS A 277 14.24 -7.59 22.02
CA LYS A 277 13.54 -6.70 22.95
C LYS A 277 12.07 -7.09 23.14
N TRP A 278 11.41 -7.51 22.06
CA TRP A 278 10.02 -7.96 22.07
C TRP A 278 9.91 -9.37 21.44
N PRO A 279 10.21 -10.43 22.21
CA PRO A 279 10.18 -11.80 21.69
C PRO A 279 8.81 -12.17 21.11
N GLU A 280 7.74 -11.72 21.76
CA GLU A 280 6.34 -11.95 21.37
C GLU A 280 5.83 -11.00 20.27
N LEU A 281 6.69 -10.13 19.71
CA LEU A 281 6.30 -9.22 18.62
C LEU A 281 5.84 -10.02 17.41
N VAL A 282 4.59 -9.83 17.00
CA VAL A 282 4.01 -10.47 15.82
C VAL A 282 4.31 -9.65 14.56
N VAL A 283 4.83 -10.29 13.53
CA VAL A 283 5.04 -9.68 12.21
C VAL A 283 3.95 -10.14 11.27
N ALA A 284 3.15 -9.19 10.77
CA ALA A 284 2.08 -9.46 9.84
C ALA A 284 2.37 -8.88 8.46
N ALA A 285 2.23 -9.71 7.43
CA ALA A 285 2.30 -9.30 6.04
C ALA A 285 0.90 -9.21 5.42
N HIS A 286 0.66 -8.15 4.65
CA HIS A 286 -0.61 -7.95 3.97
C HIS A 286 -0.95 -9.04 2.93
N GLY A 287 0.06 -9.74 2.41
CA GLY A 287 -0.13 -10.82 1.46
C GLY A 287 1.17 -11.59 1.20
N PRO A 288 1.11 -12.65 0.38
CA PRO A 288 2.22 -13.59 0.19
C PRO A 288 3.46 -12.95 -0.45
N VAL A 289 3.28 -11.97 -1.35
CA VAL A 289 4.41 -11.25 -1.98
C VAL A 289 5.18 -10.43 -0.94
N THR A 290 4.46 -9.73 -0.07
CA THR A 290 5.06 -8.96 1.02
C THR A 290 5.77 -9.88 2.01
N ALA A 291 5.17 -11.03 2.33
CA ALA A 291 5.78 -12.02 3.21
C ALA A 291 7.10 -12.56 2.65
N ALA A 292 7.10 -13.00 1.39
CA ALA A 292 8.31 -13.49 0.72
C ALA A 292 9.40 -12.41 0.64
N GLY A 293 9.02 -11.13 0.45
CA GLY A 293 9.96 -10.02 0.48
C GLY A 293 10.54 -9.75 1.87
N ALA A 294 9.71 -9.83 2.92
CA ALA A 294 10.17 -9.68 4.31
C ALA A 294 11.17 -10.78 4.70
N GLU A 295 10.85 -12.03 4.37
CA GLU A 295 11.72 -13.19 4.63
C GLU A 295 13.07 -13.06 3.91
N ARG A 296 13.06 -12.63 2.64
CA ARG A 296 14.30 -12.37 1.88
C ARG A 296 15.19 -11.31 2.54
N LEU A 297 14.58 -10.34 3.23
CA LEU A 297 15.26 -9.28 3.96
C LEU A 297 15.64 -9.68 5.41
N GLY A 298 15.40 -10.94 5.80
CA GLY A 298 15.72 -11.45 7.14
C GLY A 298 14.68 -11.08 8.22
N VAL A 299 13.48 -10.69 7.82
CA VAL A 299 12.34 -10.42 8.73
C VAL A 299 11.37 -11.58 8.67
N GLY A 300 11.43 -12.45 9.69
CA GLY A 300 10.49 -13.55 9.83
C GLY A 300 9.05 -13.08 9.99
N VAL A 301 8.13 -13.68 9.25
CA VAL A 301 6.71 -13.33 9.21
C VAL A 301 5.89 -14.37 9.96
N ASP A 302 5.15 -13.92 10.98
CA ASP A 302 4.32 -14.78 11.81
C ASP A 302 2.92 -15.00 11.22
N VAL A 303 2.41 -14.01 10.48
CA VAL A 303 1.04 -14.00 9.96
C VAL A 303 1.01 -13.43 8.54
N VAL A 304 0.33 -14.11 7.63
CA VAL A 304 0.05 -13.63 6.27
C VAL A 304 -1.46 -13.58 6.07
N SER A 305 -1.96 -12.47 5.57
CA SER A 305 -3.39 -12.36 5.21
C SER A 305 -3.70 -13.18 3.95
N GLU A 306 -4.72 -14.03 4.04
CA GLU A 306 -5.30 -14.74 2.88
C GLU A 306 -6.20 -13.82 2.03
N ARG A 307 -6.72 -12.74 2.62
CA ARG A 307 -7.55 -11.72 1.96
C ARG A 307 -6.73 -10.46 1.66
N PHE A 308 -5.74 -10.59 0.80
CA PHE A 308 -4.79 -9.52 0.45
C PHE A 308 -5.33 -8.49 -0.56
N ALA A 309 -6.62 -8.56 -0.93
CA ALA A 309 -7.30 -7.49 -1.66
C ALA A 309 -7.80 -6.35 -0.73
N SER A 310 -7.65 -6.50 0.59
CA SER A 310 -8.17 -5.52 1.55
C SER A 310 -7.47 -5.54 2.91
N PHE A 311 -7.37 -4.37 3.56
CA PHE A 311 -6.75 -4.26 4.88
C PHE A 311 -7.49 -4.99 6.00
N GLU A 312 -8.80 -5.28 5.85
CA GLU A 312 -9.48 -6.10 6.86
C GLU A 312 -8.84 -7.49 6.97
N GLY A 313 -8.31 -8.03 5.87
CA GLY A 313 -7.69 -9.37 5.87
C GLY A 313 -6.51 -9.49 6.85
N VAL A 314 -5.60 -8.50 6.86
CA VAL A 314 -4.43 -8.54 7.76
C VAL A 314 -4.81 -8.26 9.21
N VAL A 315 -5.82 -7.42 9.44
CA VAL A 315 -6.36 -7.12 10.77
C VAL A 315 -7.07 -8.35 11.36
N ASP A 316 -7.84 -9.08 10.55
CA ASP A 316 -8.51 -10.31 10.96
C ASP A 316 -7.48 -11.44 11.22
N ALA A 317 -6.44 -11.55 10.39
CA ALA A 317 -5.38 -12.53 10.57
C ALA A 317 -4.61 -12.31 11.90
N LEU A 318 -4.31 -11.05 12.25
CA LEU A 318 -3.76 -10.69 13.56
C LEU A 318 -4.68 -11.08 14.71
N ALA A 319 -5.99 -10.80 14.59
CA ALA A 319 -6.96 -11.16 15.63
C ALA A 319 -7.02 -12.67 15.85
N LEU A 320 -7.05 -13.46 14.77
CA LEU A 320 -7.05 -14.92 14.82
C LEU A 320 -5.79 -15.48 15.50
N ARG A 321 -4.62 -14.90 15.20
CA ARG A 321 -3.34 -15.31 15.82
C ARG A 321 -3.37 -15.18 17.35
N TRP A 322 -3.96 -14.11 17.86
CA TRP A 322 -4.07 -13.88 19.31
C TRP A 322 -5.20 -14.67 19.97
N ASN A 323 -6.30 -14.92 19.27
CA ASN A 323 -7.36 -15.79 19.80
C ASN A 323 -6.88 -17.23 19.96
N LYS A 324 -6.16 -17.77 18.97
CA LYS A 324 -5.55 -19.12 19.09
C LYS A 324 -4.53 -19.22 20.23
N ALA A 325 -3.82 -18.13 20.53
CA ALA A 325 -2.86 -18.09 21.63
C ALA A 325 -3.53 -18.07 23.03
N LEU A 326 -4.83 -17.78 23.11
CA LEU A 326 -5.60 -17.81 24.37
C LEU A 326 -6.28 -19.17 24.62
N GLU A 327 -6.32 -20.04 23.60
CA GLU A 327 -6.93 -21.38 23.66
C GLU A 327 -5.92 -22.51 23.94
N CYS A 328 -4.62 -22.18 24.02
CA CYS A 328 -3.52 -23.10 24.34
C CYS A 328 -2.95 -22.78 25.72
#